data_AF-A0A2X2UZQ3-F1
#
_entry.id   AF-A0A2X2UZQ3-F1
#
_cell.length_a   1.000
_cell.length_b   1.000
_cell.length_c   1.000
_cell.angle_alpha   90.00
_cell.angle_beta   90.00
_cell.angle_gamma   90.00
#
_symmetry.space_group_name_H-M   'P 1'
#
loop_
_entity.id
_entity.type
_entity.pdbx_description
1 polymer ?
#
loop_
_entity_poly.entity_id
_entity_poly.type
_entity_poly.pdbx_seq_one_letter_code
_entity_poly.pdbx_strand_id
1 'polypeptide(L)'
;MVKAKIISIEKGAEYEGVIYDYWLEIELNNKTRIKIFDYKYLEDIESLLNKYVYIELSTIFIDTEPQKELFNLLGEIHYINNIYIFRNDFIEIKLSKEDIITLNLRLNTEIALYFGRIDIEKIVSI
;
A
#
# COMPACT_ATOMS: atom_id res chain seq x y z
N MET A 1 -6.63 6.92 5.02
CA MET A 1 -5.39 6.64 5.81
C MET A 1 -5.57 5.37 6.62
N VAL A 2 -4.56 4.50 6.64
CA VAL A 2 -4.57 3.25 7.42
C VAL A 2 -3.71 3.38 8.67
N LYS A 3 -4.20 2.87 9.82
CA LYS A 3 -3.37 2.70 11.02
C LYS A 3 -2.70 1.32 10.96
N ALA A 4 -1.38 1.28 10.99
CA ALA A 4 -0.62 0.05 10.94
C ALA A 4 0.63 0.12 11.82
N LYS A 5 1.15 -1.03 12.22
CA LYS A 5 2.44 -1.13 12.91
C LYS A 5 3.52 -1.47 11.90
N ILE A 6 4.63 -0.74 11.87
CA ILE A 6 5.80 -1.12 11.06
C ILE A 6 6.52 -2.28 11.75
N ILE A 7 6.63 -3.42 11.06
CA ILE A 7 7.19 -4.66 11.60
C ILE A 7 8.64 -4.85 11.15
N SER A 8 8.92 -4.57 9.88
CA SER A 8 10.27 -4.62 9.33
C SER A 8 10.48 -3.52 8.30
N ILE A 9 11.75 -3.15 8.14
CA ILE A 9 12.24 -2.21 7.14
C ILE A 9 13.46 -2.86 6.53
N GLU A 10 13.46 -3.02 5.21
CA GLU A 10 14.57 -3.51 4.43
C GLU A 10 14.97 -2.42 3.43
N LYS A 11 16.23 -1.98 3.50
CA LYS A 11 16.82 -1.05 2.53
C LYS A 11 17.03 -1.82 1.23
N GLY A 12 16.59 -1.28 0.11
CA GLY A 12 16.99 -1.84 -1.18
C GLY A 12 18.16 -1.05 -1.76
N ALA A 13 17.96 -0.33 -2.86
CA ALA A 13 19.05 0.31 -3.58
C ALA A 13 19.75 1.40 -2.75
N GLU A 14 21.07 1.27 -2.58
CA GLU A 14 21.93 2.25 -1.91
C GLU A 14 23.07 2.69 -2.85
N TYR A 15 23.30 4.00 -2.96
CA TYR A 15 24.41 4.57 -3.70
C TYR A 15 25.06 5.71 -2.90
N GLU A 16 26.36 5.59 -2.65
CA GLU A 16 27.15 6.56 -1.85
C GLU A 16 26.54 6.88 -0.47
N GLY A 17 25.90 5.90 0.18
CA GLY A 17 25.25 6.07 1.49
C GLY A 17 23.83 6.65 1.44
N VAL A 18 23.30 6.93 0.24
CA VAL A 18 21.92 7.37 0.02
C VAL A 18 21.06 6.17 -0.35
N ILE A 19 19.95 5.98 0.36
CA ILE A 19 18.99 4.91 0.12
C ILE A 19 17.88 5.44 -0.80
N TYR A 20 17.59 4.70 -1.87
CA TYR A 20 16.62 5.10 -2.89
C TYR A 20 15.29 4.38 -2.75
N ASP A 21 15.27 3.19 -2.15
CA ASP A 21 14.04 2.45 -1.96
C ASP A 21 14.03 1.62 -0.68
N TYR A 22 12.82 1.31 -0.23
CA TYR A 22 12.57 0.53 0.97
C TYR A 22 11.48 -0.50 0.71
N TRP A 23 11.64 -1.65 1.36
CA TRP A 23 10.58 -2.60 1.59
C TRP A 23 10.14 -2.53 3.05
N LEU A 24 8.85 -2.30 3.27
CA LEU A 24 8.25 -2.29 4.60
C LEU A 24 7.27 -3.43 4.74
N GLU A 25 7.38 -4.20 5.82
CA GLU A 25 6.29 -5.05 6.27
C GLU A 25 5.49 -4.29 7.33
N ILE A 26 4.20 -4.10 7.08
CA ILE A 26 3.28 -3.50 8.05
C ILE A 26 2.28 -4.54 8.55
N GLU A 27 1.90 -4.45 9.83
CA GLU A 27 0.80 -5.22 10.41
C GLU A 27 -0.42 -4.32 10.56
N LEU A 28 -1.50 -4.69 9.89
CA LEU A 28 -2.82 -4.05 10.00
C LEU A 28 -3.50 -4.40 11.33
N ASN A 29 -4.58 -3.69 11.65
CA ASN A 29 -5.34 -3.93 12.89
C ASN A 29 -5.91 -5.36 13.01
N ASN A 30 -6.21 -6.02 11.89
CA ASN A 30 -6.67 -7.42 11.85
C ASN A 30 -5.53 -8.45 11.87
N LYS A 31 -4.29 -8.03 12.10
CA LYS A 31 -3.07 -8.86 12.05
C LYS A 31 -2.64 -9.34 10.67
N THR A 32 -3.32 -8.93 9.59
CA THR A 32 -2.81 -9.13 8.24
C THR A 32 -1.49 -8.36 8.08
N ARG A 33 -0.50 -9.02 7.48
CA ARG A 33 0.78 -8.42 7.14
C ARG A 33 0.86 -8.16 5.64
N ILE A 34 1.32 -6.97 5.28
CA ILE A 34 1.43 -6.53 3.89
C ILE A 34 2.83 -6.00 3.68
N LYS A 35 3.44 -6.39 2.57
CA LYS A 35 4.69 -5.82 2.09
C LYS A 35 4.40 -4.65 1.17
N ILE A 36 5.09 -3.56 1.42
CA ILE A 36 4.95 -2.28 0.72
C ILE A 36 6.33 -1.93 0.18
N PHE A 37 6.37 -1.48 -1.07
CA PHE A 37 7.59 -1.01 -1.70
C PHE A 37 7.46 0.49 -1.89
N ASP A 38 8.44 1.25 -1.45
CA ASP A 38 8.47 2.68 -1.72
C ASP A 38 9.81 3.04 -2.38
N TYR A 39 9.74 3.73 -3.52
CA TYR A 39 10.90 4.26 -4.24
C TYR A 39 11.31 5.66 -3.75
N LYS A 40 10.61 6.22 -2.78
CA LYS A 40 10.95 7.50 -2.17
C LYS A 40 11.75 7.25 -0.91
N TYR A 41 12.81 8.05 -0.75
CA TYR A 41 13.50 8.13 0.52
C TYR A 41 12.54 8.71 1.58
N LEU A 42 12.29 7.93 2.63
CA LEU A 42 11.55 8.36 3.80
C LEU A 42 12.55 8.65 4.92
N GLU A 43 12.76 9.94 5.20
CA GLU A 43 13.65 10.37 6.26
C GLU A 43 13.21 9.76 7.61
N ASP A 44 14.18 9.21 8.35
CA ASP A 44 14.00 8.62 9.67
C ASP A 44 13.00 7.45 9.76
N ILE A 45 12.74 6.75 8.65
CA ILE A 45 11.84 5.58 8.62
C ILE A 45 12.23 4.50 9.64
N GLU A 46 13.52 4.33 9.92
CA GLU A 46 14.04 3.38 10.91
C GLU A 46 13.54 3.66 12.33
N SER A 47 13.36 4.94 12.71
CA SER A 47 12.85 5.29 14.04
C SER A 47 11.38 4.91 14.23
N LEU A 48 10.68 4.60 13.14
CA LEU A 48 9.28 4.18 13.13
C LEU A 48 9.11 2.66 13.28
N LEU A 49 10.22 1.89 13.29
CA LEU A 49 10.19 0.45 13.51
C LEU A 49 9.49 0.11 14.83
N ASN A 50 8.59 -0.88 14.78
CA ASN A 50 7.74 -1.31 15.88
C ASN A 50 6.77 -0.26 16.44
N LYS A 51 6.59 0.89 15.77
CA LYS A 51 5.59 1.89 16.15
C LYS A 51 4.33 1.77 15.30
N TYR A 52 3.22 2.21 15.88
CA TYR A 52 2.01 2.45 15.12
C TYR A 52 2.11 3.81 14.43
N VAL A 53 1.73 3.83 13.16
CA VAL A 53 1.72 5.00 12.29
C VAL A 53 0.42 5.05 11.51
N TYR A 54 0.05 6.23 11.02
CA TYR A 54 -0.93 6.37 9.96
C TYR A 54 -0.23 6.48 8.61
N ILE A 55 -0.64 5.67 7.65
CA ILE A 55 -0.04 5.59 6.31
C ILE A 55 -1.11 5.94 5.26
N GLU A 56 -0.77 6.81 4.32
CA GLU A 56 -1.49 6.96 3.05
C GLU A 56 -0.81 6.11 1.99
N LEU A 57 -1.63 5.33 1.27
CA LEU A 57 -1.16 4.34 0.31
C LEU A 57 -1.73 4.61 -1.09
N SER A 58 -0.94 4.37 -2.11
CA SER A 58 -1.35 4.41 -3.52
C SER A 58 -0.83 3.16 -4.25
N THR A 59 -1.58 2.64 -5.21
CA THR A 59 -1.11 1.51 -6.01
C THR A 59 -0.22 1.98 -7.13
N ILE A 60 0.88 1.26 -7.39
CA ILE A 60 1.61 1.41 -8.65
C ILE A 60 0.86 0.68 -9.77
N PHE A 61 0.43 -0.55 -9.48
CA PHE A 61 -0.35 -1.37 -10.40
C PHE A 61 -1.21 -2.37 -9.63
N ILE A 62 -2.29 -2.82 -10.27
CA ILE A 62 -3.17 -3.89 -9.79
C ILE A 62 -3.41 -4.93 -10.87
N ASP A 63 -3.72 -6.15 -10.46
CA ASP A 63 -4.16 -7.25 -11.30
C ASP A 63 -5.47 -7.84 -10.73
N THR A 64 -6.27 -8.42 -11.61
CA THR A 64 -7.49 -9.15 -11.26
C THR A 64 -7.28 -10.66 -11.25
N GLU A 65 -6.17 -11.13 -11.81
CA GLU A 65 -5.82 -12.54 -11.84
C GLU A 65 -4.88 -12.92 -10.69
N PRO A 66 -5.05 -14.12 -10.10
CA PRO A 66 -4.17 -14.60 -9.06
C PRO A 66 -2.76 -14.89 -9.59
N GLN A 67 -1.81 -14.10 -9.10
CA GLN A 67 -0.38 -14.27 -9.38
C GLN A 67 0.36 -14.65 -8.09
N LYS A 68 1.29 -15.61 -8.16
CA LYS A 68 2.02 -16.10 -6.98
C LYS A 68 2.85 -15.01 -6.28
N GLU A 69 3.28 -14.00 -7.02
CA GLU A 69 4.15 -12.92 -6.52
C GLU A 69 3.38 -11.71 -6.00
N LEU A 70 2.06 -11.65 -6.24
CA LEU A 70 1.22 -10.55 -5.81
C LEU A 70 0.49 -10.94 -4.52
N PHE A 71 0.37 -9.99 -3.60
CA PHE A 71 -0.50 -10.18 -2.44
C PHE A 71 -1.92 -9.77 -2.80
N ASN A 72 -2.91 -10.36 -2.13
CA ASN A 72 -4.31 -10.08 -2.41
C ASN A 72 -5.02 -9.44 -1.22
N LEU A 73 -6.00 -8.60 -1.53
CA LEU A 73 -6.95 -8.08 -0.55
C LEU A 73 -8.35 -8.17 -1.14
N LEU A 74 -9.30 -8.54 -0.29
CA LEU A 74 -10.73 -8.47 -0.59
C LEU A 74 -11.25 -7.12 -0.10
N GLY A 75 -12.03 -6.43 -0.93
CA GLY A 75 -12.59 -5.13 -0.60
C GLY A 75 -13.41 -4.55 -1.74
N GLU A 76 -13.81 -3.30 -1.58
CA GLU A 76 -14.62 -2.59 -2.55
C GLU A 76 -13.88 -1.39 -3.11
N ILE A 77 -14.20 -1.05 -4.37
CA ILE A 77 -13.74 0.20 -4.97
C ILE A 77 -14.83 1.25 -4.83
N HIS A 78 -14.46 2.43 -4.34
CA HIS A 78 -15.31 3.59 -4.30
C HIS A 78 -14.70 4.74 -5.09
N TYR A 79 -15.55 5.66 -5.53
CA TYR A 79 -15.14 6.92 -6.11
C TYR A 79 -15.57 8.06 -5.20
N ILE A 80 -14.60 8.70 -4.54
CA ILE A 80 -14.83 9.71 -3.49
C ILE A 80 -13.91 10.89 -3.78
N ASN A 81 -14.45 12.12 -3.79
CA ASN A 81 -13.68 13.35 -4.00
C ASN A 81 -12.77 13.30 -5.24
N ASN A 82 -13.29 12.77 -6.35
CA ASN A 82 -12.58 12.57 -7.62
C ASN A 82 -11.42 11.56 -7.60
N ILE A 83 -11.31 10.73 -6.56
CA ILE A 83 -10.27 9.72 -6.40
C ILE A 83 -10.91 8.33 -6.32
N TYR A 84 -10.33 7.35 -7.00
CA TYR A 84 -10.69 5.94 -6.82
C TYR A 84 -9.95 5.36 -5.63
N ILE A 85 -10.68 4.68 -4.77
CA ILE A 85 -10.15 4.14 -3.52
C ILE A 85 -10.61 2.69 -3.40
N PHE A 86 -9.66 1.76 -3.33
CA PHE A 86 -9.91 0.43 -2.82
C PHE A 86 -9.90 0.47 -1.30
N ARG A 87 -10.92 -0.06 -0.65
CA ARG A 87 -10.90 -0.17 0.81
C ARG A 87 -11.64 -1.39 1.32
N ASN A 88 -11.23 -1.82 2.50
CA ASN A 88 -11.99 -2.68 3.39
C ASN A 88 -11.92 -2.11 4.82
N ASP A 89 -12.34 -2.89 5.82
CA ASP A 89 -12.34 -2.45 7.22
C ASP A 89 -10.97 -2.10 7.79
N PHE A 90 -9.88 -2.52 7.14
CA PHE A 90 -8.52 -2.45 7.67
C PHE A 90 -7.55 -1.63 6.83
N ILE A 91 -7.84 -1.39 5.55
CA ILE A 91 -6.92 -0.69 4.65
C ILE A 91 -7.68 0.14 3.62
N GLU A 92 -7.03 1.24 3.23
CA GLU A 92 -7.47 2.14 2.17
C GLU A 92 -6.30 2.40 1.24
N ILE A 93 -6.48 2.18 -0.06
CA ILE A 93 -5.45 2.33 -1.08
C ILE A 93 -6.02 3.16 -2.24
N LYS A 94 -5.33 4.25 -2.59
CA LYS A 94 -5.66 5.06 -3.76
C LYS A 94 -5.33 4.28 -5.03
N LEU A 95 -6.24 4.26 -5.98
CA LEU A 95 -6.08 3.55 -7.26
C LEU A 95 -5.87 4.54 -8.41
N SER A 96 -5.11 4.13 -9.42
CA SER A 96 -5.02 4.87 -10.69
C SER A 96 -6.34 4.79 -11.45
N LYS A 97 -6.79 5.94 -11.97
CA LYS A 97 -7.97 6.00 -12.87
C LYS A 97 -7.77 5.13 -14.12
N GLU A 98 -6.54 5.04 -14.62
CA GLU A 98 -6.21 4.25 -15.80
C GLU A 98 -6.46 2.76 -15.56
N ASP A 99 -6.02 2.24 -14.42
CA ASP A 99 -6.23 0.83 -14.04
C ASP A 99 -7.72 0.51 -13.93
N ILE A 100 -8.51 1.38 -13.30
CA ILE A 100 -9.96 1.20 -13.16
C ILE A 100 -10.64 1.04 -14.51
N ILE A 101 -10.28 1.89 -15.47
CA ILE A 101 -10.89 1.91 -16.80
C ILE A 101 -10.43 0.69 -17.60
N THR A 102 -9.13 0.42 -17.63
CA THR A 102 -8.53 -0.65 -18.43
C THR A 102 -9.01 -2.02 -17.97
N LEU A 103 -9.14 -2.23 -16.65
CA LEU A 103 -9.60 -3.48 -16.06
C LEU A 103 -11.13 -3.56 -15.91
N ASN A 104 -11.86 -2.52 -16.32
CA ASN A 104 -13.32 -2.43 -16.24
C ASN A 104 -13.88 -2.79 -14.84
N LEU A 105 -13.26 -2.24 -13.80
CA LEU A 105 -13.57 -2.58 -12.41
C LEU A 105 -14.88 -1.93 -11.96
N ARG A 106 -15.69 -2.71 -11.23
CA ARG A 106 -17.00 -2.26 -10.76
C ARG A 106 -16.91 -1.58 -9.38
N LEU A 107 -17.55 -0.42 -9.27
CA LEU A 107 -17.67 0.29 -7.99
C LEU A 107 -18.65 -0.43 -7.04
N ASN A 108 -18.40 -0.30 -5.73
CA ASN A 108 -19.24 -0.83 -4.64
C ASN A 108 -19.57 -2.32 -4.80
N THR A 109 -18.65 -3.08 -5.38
CA THR A 109 -18.73 -4.52 -5.52
C THR A 109 -17.52 -5.10 -4.83
N GLU A 110 -17.74 -6.13 -4.01
CA GLU A 110 -16.65 -6.86 -3.37
C GLU A 110 -15.84 -7.60 -4.44
N ILE A 111 -14.55 -7.27 -4.52
CA ILE A 111 -13.61 -7.85 -5.47
C ILE A 111 -12.29 -8.19 -4.76
N ALA A 112 -11.62 -9.23 -5.22
CA ALA A 112 -10.24 -9.48 -4.87
C ALA A 112 -9.34 -8.76 -5.87
N LEU A 113 -8.46 -7.90 -5.37
CA LEU A 113 -7.39 -7.31 -6.17
C LEU A 113 -6.05 -7.87 -5.73
N TYR A 114 -5.20 -8.12 -6.71
CA TYR A 114 -3.83 -8.57 -6.53
C TYR A 114 -2.92 -7.35 -6.76
N PHE A 115 -2.13 -7.02 -5.76
CA PHE A 115 -1.25 -5.87 -5.78
C PHE A 115 0.17 -6.37 -5.86
N GLY A 116 0.97 -5.78 -6.74
CA GLY A 116 2.41 -6.01 -6.70
C GLY A 116 3.10 -5.06 -5.76
N ARG A 117 2.81 -3.77 -5.92
CA ARG A 117 3.45 -2.70 -5.16
C ARG A 117 2.45 -1.62 -4.80
N ILE A 118 2.56 -1.16 -3.57
CA ILE A 118 1.85 -0.02 -3.03
C ILE A 118 2.93 0.97 -2.61
N ASP A 119 2.81 2.22 -3.05
CA ASP A 119 3.65 3.32 -2.61
C ASP A 119 3.10 3.97 -1.35
N ILE A 120 4.00 4.58 -0.58
CA ILE A 120 3.62 5.40 0.56
C ILE A 120 3.59 6.86 0.13
N GLU A 121 2.40 7.45 0.23
CA GLU A 121 2.21 8.88 -0.06
C GLU A 121 2.57 9.73 1.15
N LYS A 122 2.31 9.21 2.35
CA LYS A 122 2.50 9.93 3.60
C LYS A 122 2.54 8.98 4.79
N ILE A 123 3.42 9.27 5.75
CA ILE A 123 3.42 8.63 7.07
C ILE A 123 3.25 9.71 8.15
N VAL A 124 2.43 9.42 9.16
CA VAL A 124 2.27 10.24 10.36
C VAL A 124 2.48 9.34 11.57
N SER A 125 3.52 9.63 12.36
CA SER A 125 3.73 9.00 13.66
C SER A 125 2.64 9.41 14.66
N ILE A 126 2.25 8.49 15.54
CA ILE A 126 1.27 8.73 16.61
C ILE A 126 1.97 9.33 17.85
#